data_AF-A0A3A0A8U2-F1
#
_entry.id   AF-A0A3A0A8U2-F1
#
_cell.length_a   1.000
_cell.length_b   1.000
_cell.length_c   1.000
_cell.angle_alpha   90.00
_cell.angle_beta   90.00
_cell.angle_gamma   90.00
#
_symmetry.space_group_name_H-M   'P 1'
#
loop_
_entity.id
_entity.type
_entity.pdbx_description
1 polymer ?
#
loop_
_entity_poly.entity_id
_entity_poly.type
_entity_poly.pdbx_seq_one_letter_code
_entity_poly.pdbx_strand_id
1 'polypeptide(L)'
;MTHSPLLHEHFADPPREFGVIPFWFWNDDLDETELLRQLREFYDNGFGGVLIHPRIGLSRRVGYLTDEFFRLVRIVVEEAARLDMKVVLYDEGSYPSGSAQGRVVAEDPAYAQRCLIARQTTVHGPATGFWHPNPGRALNDELLCAVMGRLVAPDTLDPDSLTLLEIHEPELVRYAVPAGEWRLVALWHVYSGGTIRGVFAEEEDQQATAPPAGDILNPAAVVSFLRHTHDQYYAHLQDHFGSTIVALFTDEPMVLGRGVRRGPEPWPFTP
;
A
#
# COMPACT_ATOMS: atom_id res chain seq x y z
N MET A 1 23.22 19.23 43.02
CA MET A 1 22.90 19.02 41.59
C MET A 1 22.68 20.39 40.99
N THR A 2 23.66 20.92 40.27
CA THR A 2 23.54 22.19 39.55
C THR A 2 22.61 21.96 38.36
N HIS A 3 21.36 22.38 38.48
CA HIS A 3 20.47 22.46 37.32
C HIS A 3 21.10 23.42 36.31
N SER A 4 21.32 22.95 35.08
CA SER A 4 21.73 23.83 33.98
C SER A 4 20.61 24.86 33.79
N PRO A 5 20.86 26.17 33.99
CA PRO A 5 19.83 27.21 33.83
C PRO A 5 19.14 27.12 32.46
N LEU A 6 19.92 26.78 31.43
CA LEU A 6 19.47 26.56 30.05
C LEU A 6 18.43 25.42 29.94
N LEU A 7 18.55 24.36 30.74
CA LEU A 7 17.58 23.26 30.70
C LEU A 7 16.23 23.70 31.28
N HIS A 8 16.25 24.49 32.36
CA HIS A 8 15.00 24.98 32.96
C HIS A 8 14.29 25.97 32.03
N GLU A 9 15.04 26.88 31.40
CA GLU A 9 14.53 27.83 30.43
C GLU A 9 13.95 27.12 29.20
N HIS A 10 14.69 26.19 28.58
CA HIS A 10 14.18 25.41 27.44
C HIS A 10 13.05 24.46 27.82
N PHE A 11 12.92 24.04 29.07
CA PHE A 11 11.78 23.21 29.46
C PHE A 11 10.51 24.05 29.64
N ALA A 12 10.65 25.28 30.13
CA ALA A 12 9.54 26.21 30.28
C ALA A 12 9.05 26.78 28.95
N ASP A 13 9.96 27.05 28.01
CA ASP A 13 9.69 27.53 26.66
C ASP A 13 10.57 26.75 25.65
N PRO A 14 10.12 25.56 25.20
CA PRO A 14 10.93 24.70 24.36
C PRO A 14 11.20 25.33 22.99
N PRO A 15 12.44 25.21 22.48
CA PRO A 15 12.74 25.56 21.09
C PRO A 15 11.77 24.89 20.12
N ARG A 16 11.42 25.61 19.05
CA ARG A 16 10.41 25.19 18.06
C ARG A 16 10.70 23.84 17.41
N GLU A 17 11.96 23.43 17.34
CA GLU A 17 12.35 22.10 16.84
C GLU A 17 11.72 20.93 17.62
N PHE A 18 11.30 21.16 18.87
CA PHE A 18 10.58 20.18 19.70
C PHE A 18 9.05 20.29 19.58
N GLY A 19 8.56 21.23 18.77
CA GLY A 19 7.14 21.42 18.52
C GLY A 19 6.52 20.25 17.77
N VAL A 20 5.22 20.04 18.00
CA VAL A 20 4.46 18.96 17.34
C VAL A 20 4.40 19.20 15.83
N ILE A 21 4.45 18.11 15.06
CA ILE A 21 4.20 18.09 13.61
C ILE A 21 2.89 17.31 13.39
N PRO A 22 1.73 17.98 13.21
CA PRO A 22 0.46 17.30 13.06
C PRO A 22 0.26 16.86 11.60
N PHE A 23 -0.58 15.84 11.42
CA PHE A 23 -1.18 15.57 10.12
C PHE A 23 -2.11 16.72 9.75
N TRP A 24 -1.83 17.37 8.62
CA TRP A 24 -2.68 18.40 8.05
C TRP A 24 -3.38 17.85 6.82
N PHE A 25 -4.67 17.51 6.99
CA PHE A 25 -5.46 16.92 5.92
C PHE A 25 -5.86 17.96 4.88
N TRP A 26 -5.49 17.68 3.65
CA TRP A 26 -5.89 18.43 2.47
C TRP A 26 -7.02 17.67 1.79
N ASN A 27 -8.24 18.15 1.96
CA ASN A 27 -9.47 17.41 1.66
C ASN A 27 -10.62 18.31 1.15
N ASP A 28 -10.29 19.40 0.45
CA ASP A 28 -11.27 20.33 -0.12
C ASP A 28 -10.77 20.89 -1.47
N ASP A 29 -11.48 21.86 -2.03
CA ASP A 29 -10.98 22.73 -3.09
C ASP A 29 -10.02 23.79 -2.52
N LEU A 30 -8.76 23.40 -2.39
CA LEU A 30 -7.75 24.16 -1.66
C LEU A 30 -7.45 25.53 -2.27
N ASP A 31 -7.47 26.56 -1.43
CA ASP A 31 -7.09 27.93 -1.79
C ASP A 31 -5.77 28.33 -1.11
N GLU A 32 -4.93 29.06 -1.83
CA GLU A 32 -3.64 29.54 -1.35
C GLU A 32 -3.75 30.40 -0.08
N THR A 33 -4.70 31.33 -0.04
CA THR A 33 -4.89 32.25 1.09
C THR A 33 -5.25 31.47 2.35
N GLU A 34 -6.15 30.49 2.21
CA GLU A 34 -6.59 29.67 3.33
C GLU A 34 -5.48 28.73 3.82
N LEU A 35 -4.72 28.10 2.92
CA LEU A 35 -3.58 27.27 3.30
C LEU A 35 -2.53 28.07 4.08
N LEU A 36 -2.19 29.28 3.62
CA LEU A 36 -1.23 30.14 4.31
C LEU A 36 -1.76 30.64 5.66
N ARG A 37 -3.07 30.93 5.76
CA ARG A 37 -3.73 31.29 7.02
C ARG A 37 -3.63 30.16 8.03
N GLN A 38 -3.97 28.93 7.64
CA GLN A 38 -3.88 27.74 8.50
C GLN A 38 -2.43 27.46 8.94
N LEU A 39 -1.46 27.58 8.03
CA LEU A 39 -0.05 27.39 8.37
C LEU A 39 0.43 28.40 9.42
N ARG A 40 0.03 29.67 9.30
CA ARG A 40 0.34 30.71 10.30
C ARG A 40 -0.37 30.45 11.62
N GLU A 41 -1.59 29.92 11.62
CA GLU A 41 -2.24 29.47 12.85
C GLU A 41 -1.49 28.33 13.54
N PHE A 42 -0.97 27.35 12.79
CA PHE A 42 -0.07 26.34 13.35
C PHE A 42 1.18 26.99 13.94
N TYR A 43 1.80 27.93 13.24
CA TYR A 43 2.97 28.65 13.74
C TYR A 43 2.69 29.39 15.06
N ASP A 44 1.61 30.16 15.11
CA ASP A 44 1.22 31.01 16.25
C ASP A 44 0.84 30.19 17.48
N ASN A 45 0.39 28.94 17.28
CA ASN A 45 0.06 27.99 18.36
C ASN A 45 1.23 27.07 18.74
N GLY A 46 2.46 27.36 18.29
CA GLY A 46 3.67 26.69 18.74
C GLY A 46 3.98 25.35 18.06
N PHE A 47 3.34 25.04 16.92
CA PHE A 47 3.69 23.84 16.15
C PHE A 47 5.06 24.01 15.49
N GLY A 48 5.83 22.92 15.46
CA GLY A 48 7.18 22.88 14.90
C GLY A 48 7.20 22.66 13.39
N GLY A 49 6.07 22.20 12.85
CA GLY A 49 5.94 21.86 11.44
C GLY A 49 4.57 21.31 11.10
N VAL A 50 4.41 20.81 9.89
CA VAL A 50 3.22 20.12 9.40
C VAL A 50 3.59 18.92 8.54
N LEU A 51 2.73 17.90 8.55
CA LEU A 51 2.76 16.82 7.58
C LEU A 51 1.60 17.03 6.60
N ILE A 52 1.91 17.39 5.35
CA ILE A 52 0.90 17.64 4.31
C ILE A 52 0.35 16.29 3.85
N HIS A 53 -0.93 16.03 4.12
CA HIS A 53 -1.57 14.74 3.84
C HIS A 53 -2.80 14.94 2.95
N PRO A 54 -2.71 14.69 1.64
CA PRO A 54 -3.87 14.69 0.76
C PRO A 54 -4.82 13.54 1.15
N ARG A 55 -6.12 13.82 1.24
CA ARG A 55 -7.12 12.87 1.76
C ARG A 55 -8.44 13.00 1.00
N ILE A 56 -9.35 12.05 1.23
CA ILE A 56 -10.70 12.07 0.66
C ILE A 56 -11.38 13.43 0.84
N GLY A 57 -11.84 14.01 -0.28
CA GLY A 57 -12.51 15.31 -0.34
C GLY A 57 -11.78 16.32 -1.24
N LEU A 58 -10.55 16.02 -1.66
CA LEU A 58 -9.78 16.90 -2.54
C LEU A 58 -10.52 17.16 -3.86
N SER A 59 -10.54 18.42 -4.32
CA SER A 59 -11.21 18.74 -5.59
C SER A 59 -10.45 18.18 -6.79
N ARG A 60 -11.16 17.98 -7.92
CA ARG A 60 -10.55 17.58 -9.20
C ARG A 60 -9.60 18.64 -9.76
N ARG A 61 -9.81 19.92 -9.40
CA ARG A 61 -8.93 21.04 -9.78
C ARG A 61 -7.57 20.89 -9.10
N VAL A 62 -7.58 20.58 -7.80
CA VAL A 62 -6.35 20.33 -7.06
C VAL A 62 -5.82 18.96 -7.41
N GLY A 63 -6.47 17.86 -7.04
CA GLY A 63 -6.07 16.49 -7.37
C GLY A 63 -4.68 16.08 -6.86
N TYR A 64 -4.48 14.84 -6.43
CA TYR A 64 -3.14 14.43 -5.98
C TYR A 64 -2.16 14.33 -7.17
N LEU A 65 -0.93 14.84 -7.00
CA LEU A 65 0.15 14.86 -8.00
C LEU A 65 -0.22 15.54 -9.33
N THR A 66 -1.02 16.61 -9.28
CA THR A 66 -1.19 17.53 -10.42
C THR A 66 -0.26 18.74 -10.27
N ASP A 67 -0.15 19.55 -11.32
CA ASP A 67 0.57 20.82 -11.29
C ASP A 67 0.00 21.77 -10.23
N GLU A 68 -1.34 21.82 -10.05
CA GLU A 68 -1.97 22.69 -9.04
C GLU A 68 -1.65 22.22 -7.61
N PHE A 69 -1.64 20.91 -7.38
CA PHE A 69 -1.21 20.36 -6.10
C PHE A 69 0.24 20.73 -5.80
N PHE A 70 1.16 20.53 -6.74
CA PHE A 70 2.57 20.90 -6.54
C PHE A 70 2.77 22.41 -6.38
N ARG A 71 2.00 23.25 -7.08
CA ARG A 71 2.00 24.71 -6.89
C ARG A 71 1.64 25.08 -5.45
N LEU A 72 0.56 24.50 -4.92
CA LEU A 72 0.11 24.76 -3.55
C LEU A 72 1.10 24.21 -2.50
N VAL A 73 1.63 23.00 -2.70
CA VAL A 73 2.66 22.43 -1.81
C VAL A 73 3.88 23.34 -1.77
N ARG A 74 4.34 23.84 -2.93
CA ARG A 74 5.48 24.77 -3.00
C ARG A 74 5.22 26.05 -2.19
N ILE A 75 4.05 26.67 -2.35
CA ILE A 75 3.73 27.90 -1.60
C ILE A 75 3.72 27.65 -0.09
N VAL A 76 3.16 26.53 0.35
CA VAL A 76 3.17 26.13 1.77
C VAL A 76 4.59 25.88 2.27
N VAL A 77 5.42 25.18 1.49
CA VAL A 77 6.82 24.92 1.86
C VAL A 77 7.63 26.21 1.93
N GLU A 78 7.44 27.14 0.99
CA GLU A 78 8.12 28.43 0.99
C GLU A 78 7.73 29.29 2.20
N GLU A 79 6.45 29.27 2.60
CA GLU A 79 6.03 29.98 3.82
C GLU A 79 6.53 29.27 5.08
N ALA A 80 6.50 27.94 5.13
CA ALA A 80 7.07 27.18 6.25
C ALA A 80 8.56 27.51 6.42
N ALA A 81 9.30 27.67 5.32
CA ALA A 81 10.70 28.10 5.35
C ALA A 81 10.87 29.49 5.97
N ARG A 82 9.99 30.46 5.66
CA ARG A 82 10.02 31.80 6.27
C ARG A 82 9.72 31.79 7.76
N LEU A 83 8.89 30.85 8.19
CA LEU A 83 8.47 30.66 9.59
C LEU A 83 9.41 29.75 10.38
N ASP A 84 10.48 29.23 9.78
CA ASP A 84 11.34 28.18 10.35
C ASP A 84 10.55 26.96 10.86
N MET A 85 9.49 26.60 10.13
CA MET A 85 8.71 25.39 10.35
C MET A 85 9.22 24.26 9.47
N LYS A 86 9.07 23.03 9.96
CA LYS A 86 9.41 21.81 9.19
C LYS A 86 8.20 21.31 8.41
N VAL A 87 8.47 20.66 7.28
CA VAL A 87 7.47 19.99 6.46
C VAL A 87 7.85 18.53 6.31
N VAL A 88 6.86 17.66 6.53
CA VAL A 88 6.91 16.26 6.15
C VAL A 88 5.95 16.07 4.99
N LEU A 89 6.42 15.46 3.91
CA LEU A 89 5.61 15.18 2.73
C LEU A 89 5.04 13.77 2.85
N TYR A 90 3.75 13.60 2.61
CA TYR A 90 3.14 12.27 2.59
C TYR A 90 3.20 11.71 1.17
N ASP A 91 3.65 10.47 1.01
CA ASP A 91 4.00 9.90 -0.30
C ASP A 91 2.81 9.27 -1.06
N GLU A 92 1.59 9.40 -0.56
CA GLU A 92 0.41 8.77 -1.13
C GLU A 92 -0.83 9.68 -1.17
N GLY A 93 -1.75 9.41 -2.10
CA GLY A 93 -3.06 10.04 -2.14
C GLY A 93 -4.02 9.30 -1.22
N SER A 94 -4.15 9.75 0.03
CA SER A 94 -4.91 9.08 1.11
C SER A 94 -4.14 7.93 1.76
N TYR A 95 -4.50 6.65 1.66
CA TYR A 95 -3.71 5.54 2.23
C TYR A 95 -4.22 4.19 1.68
N PRO A 96 -3.44 3.10 1.73
CA PRO A 96 -2.01 2.94 2.10
C PRO A 96 -1.06 3.34 0.97
N SER A 97 0.20 3.61 1.33
CA SER A 97 1.28 3.93 0.40
C SER A 97 1.65 2.78 -0.54
N GLY A 98 2.15 3.13 -1.72
CA GLY A 98 2.69 2.22 -2.72
C GLY A 98 1.93 2.21 -4.05
N SER A 99 0.89 3.04 -4.21
CA SER A 99 0.03 3.03 -5.41
C SER A 99 -0.05 4.38 -6.12
N ALA A 100 0.32 5.48 -5.44
CA ALA A 100 0.25 6.85 -5.97
C ALA A 100 -1.16 7.20 -6.50
N GLN A 101 -2.19 6.96 -5.68
CA GLN A 101 -3.61 7.06 -6.01
C GLN A 101 -3.97 6.21 -7.25
N GLY A 102 -3.39 5.00 -7.34
CA GLY A 102 -3.60 4.04 -8.42
C GLY A 102 -2.80 4.29 -9.69
N ARG A 103 -1.96 5.33 -9.76
CA ARG A 103 -1.13 5.64 -10.94
C ARG A 103 -0.13 4.53 -11.27
N VAL A 104 0.35 3.78 -10.28
CA VAL A 104 1.26 2.64 -10.48
C VAL A 104 0.61 1.57 -11.35
N VAL A 105 -0.61 1.17 -11.03
CA VAL A 105 -1.35 0.14 -11.79
C VAL A 105 -1.90 0.69 -13.11
N ALA A 106 -2.22 1.99 -13.16
CA ALA A 106 -2.64 2.65 -14.39
C ALA A 106 -1.52 2.69 -15.44
N GLU A 107 -0.26 2.75 -15.00
CA GLU A 107 0.90 2.66 -15.88
C GLU A 107 1.10 1.26 -16.44
N ASP A 108 1.07 0.24 -15.59
CA ASP A 108 1.13 -1.15 -16.00
C ASP A 108 0.21 -2.02 -15.11
N PRO A 109 -0.83 -2.66 -15.67
CA PRO A 109 -1.68 -3.60 -14.94
C PRO A 109 -0.92 -4.78 -14.30
N ALA A 110 0.29 -5.10 -14.77
CA ALA A 110 1.18 -6.09 -14.15
C ALA A 110 1.70 -5.65 -12.78
N TYR A 111 1.67 -4.35 -12.46
CA TYR A 111 2.06 -3.80 -11.17
C TYR A 111 0.94 -3.83 -10.12
N ALA A 112 -0.22 -4.41 -10.42
CA ALA A 112 -1.25 -4.62 -9.41
C ALA A 112 -0.85 -5.72 -8.42
N GLN A 113 -1.17 -5.51 -7.15
CA GLN A 113 -0.80 -6.39 -6.04
C GLN A 113 -1.21 -7.86 -6.26
N ARG A 114 -0.27 -8.78 -6.03
CA ARG A 114 -0.44 -10.23 -6.21
C ARG A 114 -0.41 -10.98 -4.88
N CYS A 115 -0.89 -12.22 -4.91
CA CYS A 115 -0.91 -13.11 -3.76
C CYS A 115 -0.94 -14.58 -4.19
N LEU A 116 -0.65 -15.47 -3.23
CA LEU A 116 -0.94 -16.89 -3.34
C LEU A 116 -2.32 -17.20 -2.79
N ILE A 117 -3.04 -18.10 -3.45
CA ILE A 117 -4.25 -18.74 -2.90
C ILE A 117 -4.13 -20.27 -3.03
N ALA A 118 -4.73 -21.00 -2.09
CA ALA A 118 -4.79 -22.46 -2.16
C ALA A 118 -6.19 -22.93 -2.55
N ARG A 119 -6.32 -23.62 -3.68
CA ARG A 119 -7.49 -24.46 -3.96
C ARG A 119 -7.22 -25.84 -3.39
N GLN A 120 -8.24 -26.47 -2.82
CA GLN A 120 -8.07 -27.77 -2.20
C GLN A 120 -9.30 -28.65 -2.35
N THR A 121 -9.08 -29.97 -2.40
CA THR A 121 -10.14 -30.98 -2.43
C THR A 121 -9.70 -32.23 -1.67
N THR A 122 -10.65 -32.95 -1.09
CA THR A 122 -10.41 -34.23 -0.42
C THR A 122 -10.82 -35.38 -1.35
N VAL A 123 -9.98 -36.40 -1.43
CA VAL A 123 -10.20 -37.62 -2.21
C VAL A 123 -10.10 -38.83 -1.28
N HIS A 124 -11.09 -39.71 -1.35
CA HIS A 124 -11.06 -41.00 -0.65
C HIS A 124 -10.48 -42.06 -1.57
N GLY A 125 -9.36 -42.65 -1.16
CA GLY A 125 -8.71 -43.71 -1.91
C GLY A 125 -9.19 -45.12 -1.54
N PRO A 126 -8.84 -46.14 -2.32
CA PRO A 126 -7.97 -46.06 -3.49
C PRO A 126 -8.69 -45.42 -4.69
N ALA A 127 -8.07 -44.41 -5.31
CA ALA A 127 -8.67 -43.68 -6.42
C ALA A 127 -7.61 -43.11 -7.37
N THR A 128 -7.95 -43.03 -8.65
CA THR A 128 -7.16 -42.34 -9.67
C THR A 128 -8.08 -41.44 -10.49
N GLY A 129 -7.61 -40.25 -10.83
CA GLY A 129 -8.42 -39.33 -11.61
C GLY A 129 -7.70 -38.05 -11.96
N PHE A 130 -8.52 -37.08 -12.37
CA PHE A 130 -8.08 -35.74 -12.68
C PHE A 130 -8.84 -34.72 -11.86
N TRP A 131 -8.17 -33.65 -11.48
CA TRP A 131 -8.73 -32.51 -10.78
C TRP A 131 -8.32 -31.23 -11.50
N HIS A 132 -9.29 -30.35 -11.72
CA HIS A 132 -9.04 -29.04 -12.31
C HIS A 132 -9.28 -27.96 -11.23
N PRO A 133 -8.21 -27.46 -10.57
CA PRO A 133 -8.29 -26.59 -9.40
C PRO A 133 -8.63 -25.13 -9.77
N ASN A 134 -9.74 -24.89 -10.48
CA ASN A 134 -10.09 -23.59 -11.05
C ASN A 134 -10.12 -22.44 -9.99
N PRO A 135 -9.30 -21.38 -10.13
CA PRO A 135 -9.26 -20.25 -9.21
C PRO A 135 -10.29 -19.16 -9.57
N GLY A 136 -10.83 -19.18 -10.79
CA GLY A 136 -11.59 -18.11 -11.41
C GLY A 136 -11.27 -18.00 -12.91
N ARG A 137 -11.66 -16.89 -13.55
CA ARG A 137 -11.42 -16.64 -14.99
C ARG A 137 -10.55 -15.41 -15.23
N ALA A 138 -9.44 -15.24 -14.49
CA ALA A 138 -8.49 -14.18 -14.81
C ALA A 138 -7.35 -14.72 -15.66
N LEU A 139 -7.00 -14.00 -16.73
CA LEU A 139 -5.99 -14.43 -17.72
C LEU A 139 -4.57 -14.55 -17.15
N ASN A 140 -4.28 -13.88 -16.04
CA ASN A 140 -2.95 -13.83 -15.43
C ASN A 140 -2.90 -14.64 -14.11
N ASP A 141 -3.89 -15.50 -13.87
CA ASP A 141 -3.84 -16.48 -12.79
C ASP A 141 -2.89 -17.61 -13.23
N GLU A 142 -1.94 -17.96 -12.37
CA GLU A 142 -0.91 -18.95 -12.69
C GLU A 142 -0.95 -20.08 -11.66
N LEU A 143 -1.14 -21.32 -12.11
CA LEU A 143 -1.02 -22.50 -11.26
C LEU A 143 0.46 -22.82 -11.08
N LEU A 144 0.99 -22.56 -9.89
CA LEU A 144 2.41 -22.75 -9.61
C LEU A 144 2.76 -24.23 -9.37
N CYS A 145 1.96 -24.90 -8.55
CA CYS A 145 2.16 -26.31 -8.23
C CYS A 145 0.90 -26.92 -7.64
N ALA A 146 0.85 -28.26 -7.65
CA ALA A 146 -0.14 -29.03 -6.92
C ALA A 146 0.56 -30.13 -6.12
N VAL A 147 0.14 -30.34 -4.87
CA VAL A 147 0.67 -31.35 -3.96
C VAL A 147 -0.47 -32.20 -3.43
N MET A 148 -0.20 -33.47 -3.15
CA MET A 148 -1.08 -34.32 -2.35
C MET A 148 -0.44 -34.68 -1.02
N GLY A 149 -1.27 -34.92 0.00
CA GLY A 149 -0.86 -35.48 1.27
C GLY A 149 -1.99 -36.29 1.91
N ARG A 150 -1.63 -37.30 2.69
CA ARG A 150 -2.57 -38.13 3.44
C ARG A 150 -3.05 -37.37 4.67
N LEU A 151 -4.36 -37.34 4.89
CA LEU A 151 -4.97 -36.78 6.09
C LEU A 151 -4.80 -37.77 7.26
N VAL A 152 -4.28 -37.27 8.38
CA VAL A 152 -4.15 -38.02 9.64
C VAL A 152 -5.11 -37.54 10.73
N ALA A 153 -5.58 -36.30 10.60
CA ALA A 153 -6.63 -35.68 11.41
C ALA A 153 -7.31 -34.56 10.58
N PRO A 154 -8.40 -33.95 11.05
CA PRO A 154 -8.98 -32.78 10.41
C PRO A 154 -7.89 -31.71 10.17
N ASP A 155 -7.76 -31.29 8.92
CA ASP A 155 -6.79 -30.30 8.43
C ASP A 155 -5.31 -30.54 8.81
N THR A 156 -4.94 -31.81 9.08
CA THR A 156 -3.57 -32.22 9.39
C THR A 156 -3.10 -33.27 8.38
N LEU A 157 -2.01 -32.95 7.66
CA LEU A 157 -1.38 -33.85 6.69
C LEU A 157 -0.15 -34.54 7.28
N ASP A 158 0.06 -35.79 6.88
CA ASP A 158 1.30 -36.53 7.13
C ASP A 158 2.43 -35.97 6.24
N PRO A 159 3.48 -35.33 6.80
CA PRO A 159 4.56 -34.74 6.01
C PRO A 159 5.29 -35.75 5.12
N ASP A 160 5.41 -37.00 5.57
CA ASP A 160 6.11 -38.06 4.84
C ASP A 160 5.30 -38.57 3.63
N SER A 161 4.02 -38.19 3.56
CA SER A 161 3.13 -38.54 2.45
C SER A 161 3.08 -37.47 1.35
N LEU A 162 3.72 -36.31 1.55
CA LEU A 162 3.64 -35.19 0.63
C LEU A 162 4.31 -35.52 -0.71
N THR A 163 3.57 -35.36 -1.80
CA THR A 163 4.05 -35.64 -3.16
C THR A 163 3.59 -34.55 -4.11
N LEU A 164 4.52 -34.06 -4.95
CA LEU A 164 4.21 -33.14 -6.05
C LEU A 164 3.42 -33.87 -7.13
N LEU A 165 2.34 -33.25 -7.62
CA LEU A 165 1.48 -33.79 -8.66
C LEU A 165 1.88 -33.24 -10.03
N GLU A 166 1.71 -34.07 -11.05
CA GLU A 166 1.89 -33.66 -12.45
C GLU A 166 0.71 -32.79 -12.90
N ILE A 167 1.03 -31.63 -13.47
CA ILE A 167 0.06 -30.68 -14.05
C ILE A 167 0.14 -30.81 -15.57
N HIS A 168 -1.00 -31.11 -16.18
CA HIS A 168 -1.15 -31.11 -17.64
C HIS A 168 -1.89 -29.85 -18.10
N GLU A 169 -1.58 -29.36 -19.29
CA GLU A 169 -2.29 -28.22 -19.89
C GLU A 169 -3.79 -28.56 -20.15
N PRO A 170 -4.75 -27.64 -19.90
CA PRO A 170 -4.60 -26.34 -19.25
C PRO A 170 -4.98 -26.44 -17.75
N GLU A 171 -4.02 -26.72 -16.87
CA GLU A 171 -4.23 -26.85 -15.41
C GLU A 171 -4.98 -28.12 -14.93
N LEU A 172 -4.88 -29.24 -15.65
CA LEU A 172 -5.42 -30.54 -15.23
C LEU A 172 -4.41 -31.32 -14.36
N VAL A 173 -4.71 -31.47 -13.08
CA VAL A 173 -3.88 -32.20 -12.10
C VAL A 173 -4.25 -33.68 -12.09
N ARG A 174 -3.31 -34.55 -12.46
CA ARG A 174 -3.50 -36.00 -12.37
C ARG A 174 -3.16 -36.49 -10.95
N TYR A 175 -4.01 -37.35 -10.39
CA TYR A 175 -3.75 -37.98 -9.07
C TYR A 175 -3.96 -39.49 -9.09
N ALA A 176 -3.22 -40.17 -8.21
CA ALA A 176 -3.40 -41.57 -7.87
C ALA A 176 -3.10 -41.74 -6.39
N VAL A 177 -4.13 -42.06 -5.60
CA VAL A 177 -4.04 -42.13 -4.14
C VAL A 177 -4.34 -43.56 -3.63
N PRO A 178 -3.52 -44.11 -2.72
CA PRO A 178 -3.81 -45.36 -2.00
C PRO A 178 -5.03 -45.27 -1.08
N ALA A 179 -5.42 -46.40 -0.48
CA ALA A 179 -6.49 -46.45 0.53
C ALA A 179 -6.25 -45.43 1.67
N GLY A 180 -7.29 -44.68 2.02
CA GLY A 180 -7.23 -43.62 3.03
C GLY A 180 -7.84 -42.31 2.55
N GLU A 181 -7.78 -41.27 3.39
CA GLU A 181 -8.20 -39.93 3.04
C GLU A 181 -7.00 -39.08 2.63
N TRP A 182 -7.13 -38.36 1.51
CA TRP A 182 -6.06 -37.56 0.93
C TRP A 182 -6.56 -36.15 0.64
N ARG A 183 -5.73 -35.15 0.88
CA ARG A 183 -5.96 -33.76 0.46
C ARG A 183 -5.07 -33.47 -0.74
N LEU A 184 -5.66 -32.91 -1.78
CA LEU A 184 -4.96 -32.30 -2.90
C LEU A 184 -5.01 -30.79 -2.69
N VAL A 185 -3.88 -30.12 -2.84
CA VAL A 185 -3.72 -28.67 -2.67
C VAL A 185 -3.04 -28.12 -3.92
N ALA A 186 -3.64 -27.13 -4.55
CA ALA A 186 -3.12 -26.41 -5.70
C ALA A 186 -2.85 -24.96 -5.32
N LEU A 187 -1.61 -24.52 -5.45
CA LEU A 187 -1.17 -23.16 -5.16
C LEU A 187 -1.21 -22.32 -6.44
N TRP A 188 -1.97 -21.23 -6.36
CA TRP A 188 -2.13 -20.29 -7.46
C TRP A 188 -1.53 -18.96 -7.11
N HIS A 189 -0.81 -18.37 -8.05
CA HIS A 189 -0.37 -16.98 -8.03
C HIS A 189 -1.35 -16.12 -8.81
N VAL A 190 -2.03 -15.22 -8.10
CA VAL A 190 -3.17 -14.46 -8.62
C VAL A 190 -3.05 -12.99 -8.23
N TYR A 191 -3.78 -12.10 -8.89
CA TYR A 191 -3.97 -10.76 -8.33
C TYR A 191 -4.79 -10.86 -7.04
N SER A 192 -4.48 -10.02 -6.04
CA SER A 192 -5.24 -9.95 -4.78
C SER A 192 -6.63 -9.30 -4.98
N GLY A 193 -6.74 -8.40 -5.96
CA GLY A 193 -7.89 -7.52 -6.14
C GLY A 193 -8.07 -6.49 -5.02
N GLY A 194 -7.02 -6.27 -4.20
CA GLY A 194 -7.01 -5.26 -3.17
C GLY A 194 -6.96 -3.83 -3.75
N THR A 195 -7.47 -2.88 -2.97
CA THR A 195 -7.54 -1.46 -3.32
C THR A 195 -6.85 -0.59 -2.28
N ILE A 196 -6.70 0.69 -2.57
CA ILE A 196 -6.38 1.74 -1.61
C ILE A 196 -7.56 2.71 -1.50
N ARG A 197 -7.54 3.62 -0.53
CA ARG A 197 -8.41 4.80 -0.54
C ARG A 197 -7.76 5.84 -1.42
N GLY A 198 -8.53 6.50 -2.27
CA GLY A 198 -8.08 7.66 -3.02
C GLY A 198 -8.46 8.98 -2.35
N VAL A 199 -8.23 10.09 -3.06
CA VAL A 199 -8.49 11.44 -2.55
C VAL A 199 -9.84 12.02 -2.99
N PHE A 200 -10.54 11.36 -3.91
CA PHE A 200 -11.89 11.75 -4.33
C PHE A 200 -12.96 10.97 -3.56
N ALA A 201 -14.16 11.54 -3.43
CA ALA A 201 -15.23 10.97 -2.62
C ALA A 201 -15.67 9.57 -3.12
N GLU A 202 -15.65 9.38 -4.43
CA GLU A 202 -15.94 8.13 -5.11
C GLU A 202 -14.78 7.11 -5.04
N GLU A 203 -13.60 7.50 -4.57
CA GLU A 203 -12.43 6.62 -4.46
C GLU A 203 -12.23 6.05 -3.05
N GLU A 204 -13.23 6.21 -2.19
CA GLU A 204 -13.25 5.67 -0.84
C GLU A 204 -13.29 4.12 -0.82
N ASP A 205 -12.91 3.54 0.30
CA ASP A 205 -13.01 2.10 0.56
C ASP A 205 -14.38 1.54 0.14
N GLN A 206 -14.33 0.33 -0.43
CA GLN A 206 -15.50 -0.42 -0.91
C GLN A 206 -16.24 0.21 -2.10
N GLN A 207 -15.81 1.38 -2.58
CA GLN A 207 -16.32 1.93 -3.84
C GLN A 207 -15.76 1.15 -5.03
N ALA A 208 -16.54 1.07 -6.12
CA ALA A 208 -16.10 0.45 -7.36
C ALA A 208 -14.90 1.18 -8.00
N THR A 209 -14.76 2.47 -7.69
CA THR A 209 -13.72 3.37 -8.19
C THR A 209 -12.54 3.53 -7.23
N ALA A 210 -12.52 2.80 -6.09
CA ALA A 210 -11.35 2.76 -5.21
C ALA A 210 -10.09 2.34 -6.01
N PRO A 211 -8.98 3.09 -5.94
CA PRO A 211 -7.82 2.82 -6.77
C PRO A 211 -7.23 1.44 -6.46
N PRO A 212 -6.76 0.69 -7.47
CA PRO A 212 -6.13 -0.60 -7.25
C PRO A 212 -4.83 -0.45 -6.45
N ALA A 213 -4.55 -1.41 -5.57
CA ALA A 213 -3.30 -1.46 -4.83
C ALA A 213 -2.13 -1.88 -5.74
N GLY A 214 -1.04 -1.12 -5.70
CA GLY A 214 0.24 -1.49 -6.30
C GLY A 214 0.91 -2.65 -5.57
N ASP A 215 1.68 -3.45 -6.31
CA ASP A 215 2.48 -4.56 -5.81
C ASP A 215 3.76 -4.06 -5.15
N ILE A 216 3.74 -3.89 -3.83
CA ILE A 216 4.91 -3.38 -3.08
C ILE A 216 6.03 -4.42 -2.92
N LEU A 217 5.80 -5.68 -3.36
CA LEU A 217 6.82 -6.71 -3.41
C LEU A 217 7.49 -6.80 -4.80
N ASN A 218 6.93 -6.15 -5.82
CA ASN A 218 7.51 -6.07 -7.16
C ASN A 218 8.45 -4.86 -7.28
N PRO A 219 9.77 -5.06 -7.49
CA PRO A 219 10.71 -3.94 -7.62
C PRO A 219 10.38 -2.95 -8.75
N ALA A 220 9.79 -3.43 -9.86
CA ALA A 220 9.41 -2.56 -10.97
C ALA A 220 8.20 -1.67 -10.62
N ALA A 221 7.24 -2.20 -9.87
CA ALA A 221 6.11 -1.43 -9.35
C ALA A 221 6.58 -0.37 -8.32
N VAL A 222 7.53 -0.73 -7.45
CA VAL A 222 8.14 0.23 -6.50
C VAL A 222 8.90 1.33 -7.24
N VAL A 223 9.64 1.03 -8.30
CA VAL A 223 10.28 2.05 -9.14
C VAL A 223 9.24 2.98 -9.79
N SER A 224 8.12 2.43 -10.29
CA SER A 224 7.01 3.25 -10.79
C SER A 224 6.46 4.17 -9.69
N PHE A 225 6.23 3.64 -8.48
CA PHE A 225 5.75 4.42 -7.34
C PHE A 225 6.68 5.59 -7.00
N LEU A 226 8.00 5.33 -6.88
CA LEU A 226 9.00 6.37 -6.60
C LEU A 226 9.02 7.44 -7.69
N ARG A 227 8.90 7.05 -8.96
CA ARG A 227 8.86 7.99 -10.08
C ARG A 227 7.63 8.89 -10.09
N HIS A 228 6.47 8.35 -9.70
CA HIS A 228 5.23 9.13 -9.60
C HIS A 228 5.20 10.05 -8.37
N THR A 229 5.92 9.70 -7.31
CA THR A 229 5.84 10.39 -6.01
C THR A 229 7.14 11.13 -5.70
N HIS A 230 8.15 10.41 -5.23
CA HIS A 230 9.42 10.93 -4.71
C HIS A 230 10.16 11.77 -5.76
N ASP A 231 10.28 11.28 -7.00
CA ASP A 231 10.93 12.02 -8.08
C ASP A 231 10.16 13.30 -8.43
N GLN A 232 8.81 13.25 -8.39
CA GLN A 232 7.99 14.44 -8.64
C GLN A 232 8.12 15.45 -7.51
N TYR A 233 8.06 15.03 -6.24
CA TYR A 233 8.30 15.92 -5.10
C TYR A 233 9.68 16.55 -5.18
N TYR A 234 10.72 15.77 -5.50
CA TYR A 234 12.07 16.29 -5.65
C TYR A 234 12.17 17.30 -6.80
N ALA A 235 11.65 16.97 -7.99
CA ALA A 235 11.65 17.87 -9.14
C ALA A 235 11.01 19.22 -8.84
N HIS A 236 9.92 19.23 -8.05
CA HIS A 236 9.19 20.45 -7.72
C HIS A 236 9.73 21.19 -6.50
N LEU A 237 10.49 20.56 -5.60
CA LEU A 237 10.80 21.13 -4.27
C LEU A 237 12.27 20.97 -3.83
N GLN A 238 13.17 20.49 -4.70
CA GLN A 238 14.57 20.16 -4.36
C GLN A 238 15.31 21.22 -3.53
N ASP A 239 15.07 22.51 -3.77
CA ASP A 239 15.74 23.62 -3.05
C ASP A 239 15.40 23.67 -1.55
N HIS A 240 14.36 22.95 -1.12
CA HIS A 240 13.89 22.89 0.27
C HIS A 240 14.18 21.55 0.96
N PHE A 241 14.72 20.55 0.23
CA PHE A 241 15.07 19.26 0.81
C PHE A 241 16.27 19.37 1.74
N GLY A 242 16.18 18.71 2.91
CA GLY A 242 17.23 18.72 3.93
C GLY A 242 17.27 19.98 4.80
N SER A 243 16.34 20.92 4.59
CA SER A 243 16.21 22.15 5.39
C SER A 243 14.78 22.29 5.93
N THR A 244 13.85 22.73 5.09
CA THR A 244 12.42 22.86 5.42
C THR A 244 11.73 21.52 5.30
N ILE A 245 11.96 20.78 4.22
CA ILE A 245 11.46 19.42 4.04
C ILE A 245 12.44 18.46 4.71
N VAL A 246 12.00 17.82 5.79
CA VAL A 246 12.88 16.99 6.65
C VAL A 246 12.66 15.50 6.48
N ALA A 247 11.49 15.10 5.95
CA ALA A 247 11.16 13.69 5.73
C ALA A 247 10.05 13.53 4.67
N LEU A 248 10.00 12.33 4.09
CA LEU A 248 8.81 11.80 3.45
C LEU A 248 8.22 10.73 4.39
N PHE A 249 6.90 10.72 4.53
CA PHE A 249 6.17 9.74 5.32
C PHE A 249 5.53 8.71 4.39
N THR A 250 5.89 7.46 4.61
CA THR A 250 5.25 6.27 4.03
C THR A 250 4.35 5.65 5.08
N ASP A 251 3.09 5.42 4.72
CA ASP A 251 2.09 4.80 5.60
C ASP A 251 2.13 3.26 5.55
N GLU A 252 1.27 2.61 6.33
CA GLU A 252 1.25 1.17 6.55
C GLU A 252 1.34 0.36 5.23
N PRO A 253 2.36 -0.51 5.09
CA PRO A 253 2.49 -1.37 3.92
C PRO A 253 1.42 -2.46 3.98
N MET A 254 0.26 -2.21 3.39
CA MET A 254 -0.76 -3.25 3.22
C MET A 254 -0.41 -4.12 2.02
N VAL A 255 0.37 -5.18 2.29
CA VAL A 255 0.96 -6.11 1.30
C VAL A 255 -0.07 -6.88 0.46
N LEU A 256 -1.37 -6.81 0.77
CA LEU A 256 -2.44 -7.35 -0.07
C LEU A 256 -3.42 -6.27 -0.57
N GLY A 257 -3.15 -5.00 -0.25
CA GLY A 257 -4.13 -3.93 -0.34
C GLY A 257 -5.29 -4.11 0.65
N ARG A 258 -6.24 -3.18 0.59
CA ARG A 258 -7.48 -3.20 1.37
C ARG A 258 -8.54 -4.04 0.65
N GLY A 259 -9.39 -4.72 1.42
CA GLY A 259 -10.58 -5.38 0.89
C GLY A 259 -10.26 -6.48 -0.13
N VAL A 260 -9.23 -7.30 0.13
CA VAL A 260 -8.78 -8.40 -0.73
C VAL A 260 -9.97 -9.22 -1.22
N ARG A 261 -10.07 -9.41 -2.55
CA ARG A 261 -11.24 -10.03 -3.20
C ARG A 261 -11.00 -11.48 -3.62
N ARG A 262 -9.76 -11.95 -3.51
CA ARG A 262 -9.32 -13.26 -4.02
C ARG A 262 -8.96 -14.19 -2.86
N GLY A 263 -9.30 -15.47 -3.00
CA GLY A 263 -9.22 -16.44 -1.91
C GLY A 263 -9.48 -17.90 -2.34
N PRO A 264 -9.41 -18.87 -1.40
CA PRO A 264 -9.45 -18.66 0.04
C PRO A 264 -8.07 -18.30 0.61
N GLU A 265 -8.06 -17.58 1.73
CA GLU A 265 -6.85 -17.26 2.52
C GLU A 265 -5.66 -16.76 1.67
N PRO A 266 -5.74 -15.54 1.13
CA PRO A 266 -4.67 -14.97 0.32
C PRO A 266 -3.41 -14.73 1.16
N TRP A 267 -2.26 -15.19 0.66
CA TRP A 267 -0.94 -14.94 1.26
C TRP A 267 -0.12 -13.97 0.41
N PRO A 268 0.53 -12.95 1.01
CA PRO A 268 1.36 -12.02 0.25
C PRO A 268 2.53 -12.75 -0.42
N PHE A 269 2.66 -12.59 -1.72
CA PHE A 269 3.72 -13.22 -2.50
C PHE A 269 3.80 -12.59 -3.89
N THR A 270 5.02 -12.23 -4.27
CA THR A 270 5.43 -11.89 -5.63
C THR A 270 6.78 -12.57 -5.86
N PRO A 271 6.95 -13.34 -6.95
CA PRO A 271 8.16 -14.11 -7.22
C PRO A 271 9.38 -13.25 -7.58
#